data_AF-A0A501W8H9-F1
#
_entry.id   AF-A0A501W8H9-F1
#
_cell.length_a   1.000
_cell.length_b   1.000
_cell.length_c   1.000
_cell.angle_alpha   90.00
_cell.angle_beta   90.00
_cell.angle_gamma   90.00
#
_symmetry.space_group_name_H-M   'P 1'
#
loop_
_entity.id
_entity.type
_entity.pdbx_description
1 polymer ?
#
loop_
_entity_poly.entity_id
_entity_poly.type
_entity_poly.pdbx_seq_one_letter_code
_entity_poly.pdbx_strand_id
1 'polypeptide(L)'
;MIFHQKKNKNNISIELGENYLTYCIKDDTTNRTEKVPYENILNDKYEFYESNKAFKNNAIYAGVVGALFLAINIFYGTKFWAWMFMLACPTFFFLYHRSKAAFTVIKTAGDINMFILQDKQHDEVVERIYKSRNSYLQDKYLSIDYDNDPQREMSKFAWLFKLGVINGREFEVIREEIENSIA
;
A
#
# COMPACT_ATOMS: atom_id res chain seq x y z
N MET A 1 2.67 -2.29 -18.79
CA MET A 1 2.71 -0.86 -18.40
C MET A 1 3.46 -0.73 -17.09
N ILE A 2 4.30 0.29 -16.89
CA ILE A 2 5.18 0.39 -15.71
C ILE A 2 4.89 1.69 -14.94
N PHE A 3 4.72 1.56 -13.62
CA PHE A 3 4.60 2.67 -12.68
C PHE A 3 5.83 2.69 -11.78
N HIS A 4 6.38 3.88 -11.55
CA HIS A 4 7.51 4.10 -10.66
C HIS A 4 7.14 5.13 -9.60
N GLN A 5 7.17 4.73 -8.33
CA GLN A 5 6.93 5.60 -7.20
C GLN A 5 8.19 5.69 -6.34
N LYS A 6 8.57 6.92 -5.96
CA LYS A 6 9.75 7.16 -5.12
C LYS A 6 9.42 8.13 -4.00
N LYS A 7 9.72 7.74 -2.77
CA LYS A 7 9.68 8.65 -1.61
C LYS A 7 10.78 8.32 -0.63
N ASN A 8 11.60 9.32 -0.32
CA ASN A 8 12.81 9.17 0.48
C ASN A 8 13.73 8.09 -0.12
N LYS A 9 13.90 6.97 0.61
CA LYS A 9 14.74 5.83 0.21
C LYS A 9 13.93 4.69 -0.42
N ASN A 10 12.60 4.73 -0.26
CA ASN A 10 11.68 3.75 -0.83
C ASN A 10 11.49 4.01 -2.32
N ASN A 11 11.82 3.01 -3.14
CA ASN A 11 11.51 2.96 -4.56
C ASN A 11 10.61 1.76 -4.81
N ILE A 12 9.41 2.01 -5.33
CA ILE A 12 8.43 0.99 -5.67
C ILE A 12 8.24 1.04 -7.18
N SER A 13 8.33 -0.10 -7.84
CA SER A 13 8.04 -0.23 -9.27
C SER A 13 7.02 -1.34 -9.49
N ILE A 14 5.99 -1.03 -10.26
CA ILE A 14 4.87 -1.94 -10.54
C ILE A 14 4.76 -2.07 -12.05
N GLU A 15 4.96 -3.28 -12.57
CA GLU A 15 4.79 -3.58 -13.98
C GLU A 15 3.60 -4.51 -14.18
N LEU A 16 2.59 -4.01 -14.90
CA LEU A 16 1.42 -4.77 -15.31
C LEU A 16 1.73 -5.56 -16.58
N GLY A 17 1.77 -6.89 -16.45
CA GLY A 17 1.77 -7.84 -17.57
C GLY A 17 0.37 -8.41 -17.82
N GLU A 18 0.28 -9.35 -18.76
CA GLU A 18 -1.00 -9.97 -19.17
C GLU A 18 -1.54 -10.95 -18.12
N ASN A 19 -0.67 -11.77 -17.52
CA ASN A 19 -1.08 -12.83 -16.58
C ASN A 19 -0.63 -12.57 -15.13
N TYR A 20 0.35 -11.68 -14.94
CA TYR A 20 0.94 -11.39 -13.65
C TYR A 20 1.37 -9.92 -13.58
N LEU A 21 1.46 -9.42 -12.35
CA LEU A 21 2.06 -8.14 -12.02
C LEU A 21 3.46 -8.38 -11.45
N THR A 22 4.47 -7.71 -11.97
CA THR A 22 5.82 -7.71 -11.37
C THR A 22 5.87 -6.56 -10.37
N TYR A 23 6.00 -6.90 -9.09
CA TYR A 23 6.14 -5.97 -7.99
C TYR A 23 7.61 -5.89 -7.55
N CYS A 24 8.18 -4.69 -7.53
CA CYS A 24 9.52 -4.45 -7.05
C CYS A 24 9.49 -3.41 -5.93
N ILE A 25 10.04 -3.76 -4.77
CA ILE A 25 10.24 -2.85 -3.65
C ILE A 25 11.73 -2.81 -3.31
N LYS A 26 12.29 -1.59 -3.30
CA LYS A 26 13.66 -1.31 -2.92
C LYS A 26 13.70 -0.23 -1.85
N ASP A 27 14.04 -0.66 -0.65
CA ASP A 27 14.39 0.15 0.51
C ASP A 27 15.83 -0.21 0.97
N ASP A 28 16.39 0.52 1.93
CA ASP A 28 17.73 0.31 2.49
C ASP A 28 17.92 -1.12 3.04
N THR A 29 16.84 -1.71 3.57
CA THR A 29 16.87 -3.06 4.19
C THR A 29 16.33 -4.15 3.28
N THR A 30 15.60 -3.79 2.22
CA THR A 30 14.81 -4.78 1.47
C THR A 30 14.81 -4.44 0.00
N ASN A 31 15.41 -5.32 -0.81
CA ASN A 31 15.33 -5.27 -2.25
C ASN A 31 14.69 -6.60 -2.70
N ARG A 32 13.41 -6.55 -3.06
CA ARG A 32 12.64 -7.73 -3.48
C ARG A 32 11.87 -7.43 -4.74
N THR A 33 11.99 -8.35 -5.70
CA THR A 33 11.20 -8.37 -6.92
C THR A 33 10.44 -9.69 -6.95
N GLU A 34 9.12 -9.61 -7.07
CA GLU A 34 8.25 -10.78 -7.08
C GLU A 34 7.20 -10.66 -8.19
N LYS A 35 6.86 -11.79 -8.80
CA LYS A 35 5.77 -11.87 -9.76
C LYS A 35 4.52 -12.33 -9.03
N VAL A 36 3.54 -11.45 -8.92
CA VAL A 36 2.27 -11.69 -8.24
C VAL A 36 1.23 -12.06 -9.31
N PRO A 37 0.70 -13.29 -9.31
CA PRO A 37 -0.43 -13.67 -10.17
C PRO A 37 -1.67 -12.84 -9.82
N TYR A 38 -2.50 -12.52 -10.82
CA TYR A 38 -3.72 -11.73 -10.57
C TYR A 38 -4.71 -12.45 -9.64
N GLU A 39 -4.69 -13.79 -9.62
CA GLU A 39 -5.49 -14.62 -8.72
C GLU A 39 -5.14 -14.40 -7.23
N ASN A 40 -3.91 -13.98 -6.95
CA ASN A 40 -3.43 -13.80 -5.57
C ASN A 40 -3.74 -12.41 -5.01
N ILE A 41 -4.27 -11.48 -5.81
CA ILE A 41 -4.52 -10.09 -5.37
C ILE A 41 -5.89 -9.98 -4.68
N LEU A 42 -5.88 -9.83 -3.36
CA LEU A 42 -7.09 -9.72 -2.54
C LEU A 42 -7.70 -8.31 -2.60
N ASN A 43 -8.96 -8.19 -2.18
CA ASN A 43 -9.64 -6.89 -2.08
C ASN A 43 -9.40 -6.18 -0.74
N ASP A 44 -8.66 -6.81 0.18
CA ASP A 44 -8.35 -6.26 1.50
C ASP A 44 -7.24 -5.21 1.41
N LYS A 45 -7.54 -4.01 1.91
CA LYS A 45 -6.58 -2.89 1.99
C LYS A 45 -6.43 -2.42 3.43
N TYR A 46 -5.22 -2.01 3.79
CA TYR A 46 -4.98 -1.27 5.03
C TYR A 46 -3.96 -0.17 4.81
N GLU A 47 -4.02 0.86 5.65
CA GLU A 47 -3.07 1.97 5.60
C GLU A 47 -1.86 1.69 6.49
N PHE A 48 -0.67 1.95 5.95
CA PHE A 48 0.59 1.82 6.65
C PHE A 48 1.32 3.15 6.64
N TYR A 49 1.71 3.62 7.83
CA TYR A 49 2.39 4.90 8.01
C TYR A 49 3.83 4.67 8.42
N GLU A 50 4.75 5.05 7.55
CA GLU A 50 6.16 5.10 7.88
C GLU A 50 6.54 6.53 8.28
N SER A 51 7.21 6.66 9.43
CA SER A 51 7.76 7.94 9.86
C SER A 51 9.16 7.75 10.39
N ASN A 52 10.05 8.68 10.04
CA ASN A 52 11.42 8.62 10.51
C ASN A 52 11.49 9.05 11.99
N LYS A 53 11.60 8.06 12.88
CA LYS A 53 11.69 8.28 14.33
C LYS A 53 12.93 9.08 14.73
N ALA A 54 14.00 9.07 13.92
CA ALA A 54 15.21 9.84 14.22
C ALA A 54 14.95 11.34 14.19
N PHE A 55 14.17 11.85 13.22
CA PHE A 55 13.81 13.28 13.20
C PHE A 55 12.95 13.68 14.40
N LYS A 56 12.04 12.80 14.85
CA LYS A 56 11.27 13.03 16.08
C LYS A 56 12.18 13.11 17.30
N ASN A 57 13.10 12.16 17.46
CA ASN A 57 14.02 12.14 18.60
C ASN A 57 14.96 13.35 18.59
N ASN A 58 15.48 13.73 17.42
CA ASN A 58 16.34 14.91 17.26
C ASN A 58 15.59 16.22 17.55
N ALA A 59 14.31 16.32 17.17
CA ALA A 59 13.48 17.48 17.50
C ALA A 59 13.29 17.61 19.02
N ILE A 60 12.98 16.51 19.71
CA ILE A 60 12.84 16.49 21.17
C ILE A 60 14.16 16.89 21.84
N TYR A 61 15.28 16.30 21.40
CA TYR A 61 16.60 16.62 21.93
C TYR A 61 16.94 18.11 21.76
N ALA A 62 16.75 18.65 20.56
CA ALA A 62 17.00 20.07 20.28
C ALA A 62 16.11 20.98 21.15
N GLY A 63 14.84 20.61 21.36
CA GLY A 63 13.93 21.32 22.24
C GLY A 63 14.38 21.33 23.71
N VAL A 64 14.76 20.17 24.26
CA VAL A 64 15.21 20.05 25.65
C VAL A 64 16.52 20.81 25.89
N VAL A 65 17.51 20.62 25.01
CA VAL A 65 18.80 21.33 25.11
C VAL A 65 18.63 22.82 24.91
N GLY A 66 17.79 23.24 23.96
CA GLY A 66 17.46 24.65 23.73
C GLY A 66 16.82 25.30 24.96
N ALA A 67 15.87 24.62 25.61
CA ALA A 67 15.24 25.12 26.83
C ALA A 67 16.23 25.26 28.00
N LEU A 68 17.13 24.28 28.18
CA LEU A 68 18.18 24.32 29.20
C LEU A 68 19.15 25.49 28.97
N PHE A 69 19.62 25.68 27.74
CA PHE A 69 20.51 26.80 27.40
C PHE A 69 19.83 28.15 27.52
N LEU A 70 18.53 28.25 27.21
CA LEU A 70 17.76 29.46 27.43
C LEU A 70 17.63 29.79 28.91
N ALA A 71 17.33 28.80 29.77
CA ALA A 71 17.25 28.99 31.21
C ALA A 71 18.61 29.48 31.78
N ILE A 72 19.72 28.84 31.39
CA ILE A 72 21.07 29.25 31.82
C ILE A 72 21.38 30.68 31.36
N ASN A 73 21.01 31.05 30.12
CA ASN A 73 21.20 32.40 29.61
C ASN A 73 20.43 33.45 30.44
N ILE A 74 19.19 33.15 30.83
CA ILE A 74 18.38 34.04 31.68
C ILE A 74 18.97 34.19 33.09
N PHE A 75 19.36 33.09 33.74
CA PHE A 75 19.83 33.12 35.13
C PHE A 75 21.28 33.60 35.29
N TYR A 76 22.16 33.25 34.35
CA TYR A 76 23.60 33.49 34.47
C TYR A 76 24.14 34.54 33.48
N GLY A 77 23.29 35.12 32.62
CA GLY A 77 23.68 36.16 31.66
C GLY A 77 24.67 35.70 30.58
N THR A 78 24.86 34.39 30.43
CA THR A 78 25.82 33.79 29.50
C THR A 78 25.29 33.80 28.06
N LYS A 79 26.08 34.26 27.10
CA LYS A 79 25.72 34.27 25.66
C LYS A 79 25.98 32.92 24.99
N PHE A 80 25.36 31.85 25.47
CA PHE A 80 25.32 30.61 24.71
C PHE A 80 24.45 30.80 23.45
N TRP A 81 24.78 30.09 22.36
CA TRP A 81 24.04 30.11 21.09
C TRP A 81 22.69 29.37 21.20
N ALA A 82 21.92 29.64 22.27
CA ALA A 82 20.61 29.03 22.54
C ALA A 82 19.61 29.25 21.40
N TRP A 83 19.75 30.36 20.67
CA TRP A 83 18.95 30.68 19.50
C TRP A 83 19.09 29.65 18.37
N MET A 84 20.26 29.03 18.19
CA MET A 84 20.44 27.95 17.20
C MET A 84 19.60 26.72 17.54
N PHE A 85 19.59 26.31 18.81
CA PHE A 85 18.82 25.15 19.26
C PHE A 85 17.31 25.42 19.23
N MET A 86 16.90 26.67 19.51
CA MET A 86 15.51 27.09 19.33
C MET A 86 15.05 27.06 17.87
N LEU A 87 15.92 27.37 16.91
CA LEU A 87 15.61 27.23 15.47
C LEU A 87 15.73 25.78 14.98
N ALA A 88 16.58 24.96 15.61
CA ALA A 88 16.74 23.55 15.29
C ALA A 88 15.47 22.72 15.61
N CYS A 89 14.76 23.04 16.70
CA CYS A 89 13.53 22.32 17.08
C CYS A 89 12.41 22.38 16.00
N PRO A 90 11.94 23.55 15.55
CA PRO A 90 10.90 23.65 14.52
C PRO A 90 11.38 23.12 13.16
N THR A 91 12.67 23.26 12.83
CA THR A 91 13.21 22.71 11.58
C THR A 91 13.22 21.18 11.58
N PHE A 92 13.66 20.52 12.66
CA PHE A 92 13.57 19.06 12.76
C PHE A 92 12.12 18.56 12.82
N PHE A 93 11.23 19.31 13.46
CA PHE A 93 9.81 18.97 13.48
C PHE A 93 9.16 19.08 12.09
N PHE A 94 9.52 20.11 11.32
CA PHE A 94 9.11 20.25 9.92
C PHE A 94 9.64 19.11 9.05
N LEU A 95 10.92 18.76 9.19
CA LEU A 95 11.52 17.61 8.50
C LEU A 95 10.84 16.29 8.90
N TYR A 96 10.49 16.11 10.18
CA TYR A 96 9.73 14.94 10.64
C TYR A 96 8.37 14.86 9.95
N HIS A 97 7.62 15.96 9.89
CA HIS A 97 6.32 15.99 9.20
C HIS A 97 6.46 15.64 7.71
N ARG A 98 7.48 16.21 7.04
CA ARG A 98 7.74 15.94 5.62
C ARG A 98 8.28 14.54 5.35
N SER A 99 8.89 13.89 6.34
CA SER A 99 9.39 12.52 6.24
C SER A 99 8.29 11.46 6.28
N LYS A 100 7.07 11.82 6.73
CA LYS A 100 5.96 10.87 6.79
C LYS A 100 5.60 10.37 5.40
N ALA A 101 5.67 9.05 5.23
CA ALA A 101 5.22 8.35 4.04
C ALA A 101 4.00 7.51 4.42
N ALA A 102 2.88 7.78 3.75
CA ALA A 102 1.69 6.96 3.86
C ALA A 102 1.67 5.99 2.68
N PHE A 103 1.35 4.74 2.98
CA PHE A 103 1.27 3.65 2.02
C PHE A 103 -0.09 2.99 2.16
N THR A 104 -0.69 2.63 1.03
CA THR A 104 -1.82 1.73 0.98
C THR A 104 -1.26 0.34 0.69
N VAL A 105 -1.57 -0.61 1.57
CA VAL A 105 -1.12 -2.00 1.41
C VAL A 105 -2.26 -2.82 0.87
N ILE A 106 -2.05 -3.44 -0.29
CA ILE A 106 -2.94 -4.44 -0.87
C ILE A 106 -2.43 -5.80 -0.42
N LYS A 107 -3.29 -6.55 0.27
CA LYS A 107 -2.95 -7.92 0.68
C LYS A 107 -2.88 -8.82 -0.55
N THR A 108 -1.90 -9.71 -0.56
CA THR A 108 -1.89 -10.83 -1.48
C THR A 108 -2.00 -12.14 -0.72
N ALA A 109 -2.47 -13.19 -1.38
CA ALA A 109 -2.46 -14.55 -0.83
C ALA A 109 -1.06 -15.19 -0.83
N GLY A 110 -0.05 -14.50 -1.39
CA GLY A 110 1.34 -14.95 -1.44
C GLY A 110 2.20 -14.43 -0.29
N ASP A 111 3.52 -14.55 -0.44
CA ASP A 111 4.50 -14.21 0.59
C ASP A 111 4.75 -12.70 0.74
N ILE A 112 4.25 -11.88 -0.20
CA ILE A 112 4.47 -10.43 -0.22
C ILE A 112 3.17 -9.63 -0.31
N ASN A 113 3.01 -8.66 0.59
CA ASN A 113 1.99 -7.63 0.44
C ASN A 113 2.49 -6.51 -0.46
N MET A 114 1.63 -5.97 -1.31
CA MET A 114 1.99 -4.87 -2.20
C MET A 114 1.79 -3.54 -1.49
N PHE A 115 2.88 -2.81 -1.28
CA PHE A 115 2.85 -1.44 -0.78
C PHE A 115 2.74 -0.49 -1.96
N ILE A 116 1.73 0.38 -1.93
CA ILE A 116 1.53 1.45 -2.90
C ILE A 116 1.68 2.77 -2.16
N LEU A 117 2.49 3.67 -2.70
CA LEU A 117 2.69 4.96 -2.07
C LEU A 117 1.45 5.84 -2.26
N GLN A 118 0.98 6.49 -1.18
CA GLN A 118 -0.05 7.53 -1.26
C GLN A 118 0.56 8.84 -1.78
N ASP A 119 0.80 8.89 -3.09
CA ASP A 119 1.20 10.07 -3.84
C ASP A 119 0.11 10.50 -4.84
N LYS A 120 0.43 11.44 -5.74
CA LYS A 120 -0.53 11.93 -6.75
C LYS A 120 -0.97 10.85 -7.75
N GLN A 121 -0.18 9.79 -7.92
CA GLN A 121 -0.45 8.69 -8.84
C GLN A 121 -1.08 7.49 -8.11
N HIS A 122 -1.28 7.58 -6.80
CA HIS A 122 -1.84 6.49 -5.98
C HIS A 122 -3.13 5.93 -6.56
N ASP A 123 -4.12 6.80 -6.79
CA ASP A 123 -5.45 6.37 -7.23
C ASP A 123 -5.39 5.74 -8.62
N GLU A 124 -4.58 6.32 -9.52
CA GLU A 124 -4.35 5.77 -10.85
C GLU A 124 -3.70 4.39 -10.79
N VAL A 125 -2.65 4.21 -9.99
CA VAL A 125 -1.95 2.93 -9.82
C VAL A 125 -2.90 1.87 -9.26
N VAL A 126 -3.65 2.20 -8.21
CA VAL A 126 -4.62 1.31 -7.59
C VAL A 126 -5.70 0.92 -8.59
N GLU A 127 -6.34 1.89 -9.25
CA GLU A 127 -7.39 1.64 -10.24
C GLU A 127 -6.88 0.73 -11.37
N ARG A 128 -5.66 0.99 -11.88
CA ARG A 128 -5.06 0.21 -12.95
C ARG A 128 -4.78 -1.23 -12.54
N ILE A 129 -4.28 -1.46 -11.32
CA ILE A 129 -4.07 -2.81 -10.78
C ILE A 129 -5.40 -3.57 -10.71
N TYR A 130 -6.44 -2.96 -10.12
CA TYR A 130 -7.75 -3.60 -9.99
C TYR A 130 -8.42 -3.82 -11.35
N LYS A 131 -8.28 -2.89 -12.28
CA LYS A 131 -8.80 -3.01 -13.65
C LYS A 131 -8.14 -4.16 -14.40
N SER A 132 -6.81 -4.24 -14.39
CA SER A 132 -6.08 -5.33 -15.04
C SER A 132 -6.40 -6.68 -14.41
N ARG A 133 -6.45 -6.75 -13.06
CA ARG A 133 -6.85 -7.95 -12.33
C ARG A 133 -8.26 -8.40 -12.70
N ASN A 134 -9.23 -7.49 -12.65
CA ASN A 134 -10.63 -7.83 -12.94
C ASN A 134 -10.80 -8.27 -14.39
N SER A 135 -10.15 -7.60 -15.34
CA SER A 135 -10.18 -7.99 -16.75
C SER A 135 -9.62 -9.40 -16.95
N TYR A 136 -8.50 -9.73 -16.30
CA TYR A 136 -7.91 -11.06 -16.36
C TYR A 136 -8.83 -12.13 -15.77
N LEU A 137 -9.41 -11.85 -14.59
CA LEU A 137 -10.30 -12.80 -13.91
C LEU A 137 -11.62 -13.00 -14.66
N GLN A 138 -12.15 -11.96 -15.30
CA GLN A 138 -13.34 -12.07 -16.13
C GLN A 138 -13.07 -12.92 -17.36
N ASP A 139 -11.98 -12.67 -18.08
CA ASP A 139 -11.63 -13.41 -19.29
C ASP A 139 -11.43 -14.91 -19.00
N LYS A 140 -10.79 -15.24 -17.88
CA LYS A 140 -10.39 -16.61 -17.55
C LYS A 140 -11.43 -17.42 -16.77
N TYR A 141 -12.25 -16.79 -15.94
CA TYR A 141 -13.09 -17.48 -14.95
C TYR A 141 -14.58 -17.13 -15.01
N LEU A 142 -15.01 -16.15 -15.83
CA LEU A 142 -16.43 -15.77 -15.90
C LEU A 142 -17.28 -16.76 -16.72
N SER A 143 -16.66 -17.59 -17.56
CA SER A 143 -17.37 -18.66 -18.27
C SER A 143 -17.80 -19.77 -17.32
N ILE A 144 -19.05 -20.22 -17.46
CA ILE A 144 -19.59 -21.39 -16.77
C ILE A 144 -19.11 -22.63 -17.52
N ASP A 145 -18.49 -23.55 -16.81
CA ASP A 145 -18.11 -24.85 -17.34
C ASP A 145 -19.13 -25.90 -16.89
N TYR A 146 -20.04 -26.27 -17.78
CA TYR A 146 -21.11 -27.24 -17.52
C TYR A 146 -20.61 -28.69 -17.40
N ASP A 147 -19.38 -28.97 -17.86
CA ASP A 147 -18.76 -30.29 -17.72
C ASP A 147 -18.07 -30.46 -16.36
N ASN A 148 -17.90 -29.38 -15.61
CA ASN A 148 -17.27 -29.37 -14.29
C ASN A 148 -18.29 -29.67 -13.17
N ASP A 149 -17.77 -30.01 -11.98
CA ASP A 149 -18.61 -30.21 -10.81
C ASP A 149 -19.33 -28.90 -10.41
N PRO A 150 -20.67 -28.92 -10.24
CA PRO A 150 -21.44 -27.71 -9.94
C PRO A 150 -21.02 -27.01 -8.63
N GLN A 151 -20.55 -27.74 -7.62
CA GLN A 151 -20.08 -27.12 -6.37
C GLN A 151 -18.74 -26.40 -6.57
N ARG A 152 -17.87 -26.93 -7.44
CA ARG A 152 -16.63 -26.24 -7.85
C ARG A 152 -16.92 -24.96 -8.62
N GLU A 153 -17.89 -24.99 -9.53
CA GLU A 153 -18.33 -23.80 -10.27
C GLU A 153 -18.90 -22.75 -9.31
N MET A 154 -19.76 -23.15 -8.38
CA MET A 154 -20.28 -22.26 -7.35
C MET A 154 -19.16 -21.62 -6.52
N SER A 155 -18.15 -22.41 -6.14
CA SER A 155 -17.00 -21.92 -5.36
C SER A 155 -16.16 -20.92 -6.15
N LYS A 156 -15.98 -21.13 -7.47
CA LYS A 156 -15.31 -20.19 -8.37
C LYS A 156 -16.04 -18.84 -8.41
N PHE A 157 -17.36 -18.84 -8.61
CA PHE A 157 -18.14 -17.61 -8.63
C PHE A 157 -18.22 -16.92 -7.26
N ALA A 158 -18.30 -17.68 -6.16
CA ALA A 158 -18.24 -17.12 -4.82
C ALA A 158 -16.89 -16.42 -4.54
N TRP A 159 -15.79 -16.99 -5.04
CA TRP A 159 -14.47 -16.36 -4.99
C TRP A 159 -14.41 -15.07 -5.83
N LEU A 160 -14.93 -15.07 -7.06
CA LEU A 160 -15.03 -13.86 -7.90
C LEU A 160 -15.88 -12.75 -7.25
N PHE A 161 -16.99 -13.13 -6.61
CA PHE A 161 -17.84 -12.22 -5.85
C PHE A 161 -17.08 -11.61 -4.66
N LYS A 162 -16.37 -12.43 -3.88
CA LYS A 162 -15.54 -11.95 -2.76
C LYS A 162 -14.45 -10.98 -3.21
N LEU A 163 -13.89 -11.17 -4.40
CA LEU A 163 -12.90 -10.27 -4.99
C LEU A 163 -13.50 -8.98 -5.57
N GLY A 164 -14.83 -8.88 -5.65
CA GLY A 164 -15.55 -7.75 -6.24
C GLY A 164 -15.44 -7.69 -7.77
N VAL A 165 -15.21 -8.83 -8.43
CA VAL A 165 -15.14 -8.92 -9.90
C VAL A 165 -16.54 -8.93 -10.52
N ILE A 166 -17.48 -9.60 -9.83
CA ILE A 166 -18.90 -9.65 -10.18
C ILE A 166 -19.74 -9.01 -9.08
N ASN A 167 -20.89 -8.48 -9.44
CA ASN A 167 -21.83 -7.88 -8.49
C ASN A 167 -22.82 -8.93 -7.94
N GLY A 168 -23.55 -8.58 -6.88
CA GLY A 168 -24.49 -9.51 -6.24
C GLY A 168 -25.60 -10.00 -7.18
N ARG A 169 -26.10 -9.16 -8.09
CA ARG A 169 -27.14 -9.59 -9.04
C ARG A 169 -26.61 -10.61 -10.05
N GLU A 170 -25.41 -10.39 -10.57
CA GLU A 170 -24.74 -11.35 -11.46
C GLU A 170 -24.51 -12.68 -10.75
N PHE A 171 -24.05 -12.65 -9.49
CA PHE A 171 -23.83 -13.84 -8.70
C PHE A 171 -25.11 -14.65 -8.46
N GLU A 172 -26.24 -13.99 -8.15
CA GLU A 172 -27.52 -14.67 -7.93
C GLU A 172 -28.04 -15.34 -9.22
N VAL A 173 -27.96 -14.66 -10.37
CA VAL A 173 -28.37 -15.23 -11.67
C VAL A 173 -27.53 -16.47 -12.00
N ILE A 174 -26.22 -16.39 -11.83
CA ILE A 174 -25.31 -17.53 -12.08
C ILE A 174 -25.60 -18.67 -11.10
N ARG A 175 -25.92 -18.36 -9.83
CA ARG A 175 -26.27 -19.37 -8.84
C ARG A 175 -27.51 -20.17 -9.27
N GLU A 176 -28.57 -19.46 -9.66
CA GLU A 176 -29.81 -20.08 -10.14
C GLU A 176 -29.58 -20.92 -11.40
N GLU A 177 -28.75 -20.46 -12.33
CA GLU A 177 -28.41 -21.20 -13.55
C GLU A 177 -27.69 -22.52 -13.25
N ILE A 178 -26.70 -22.50 -12.35
CA ILE A 178 -25.98 -23.70 -11.92
C ILE A 178 -26.91 -24.66 -11.18
N GLU A 179 -27.75 -24.17 -10.26
CA GLU A 179 -28.71 -25.01 -9.52
C GLU A 179 -29.71 -25.70 -10.45
N ASN A 180 -30.21 -24.98 -11.46
CA ASN A 180 -31.14 -25.53 -12.45
C ASN A 180 -30.48 -26.56 -13.39
N SER A 181 -29.17 -26.49 -13.63
CA SER A 181 -28.47 -27.50 -14.45
C SER A 181 -28.27 -28.86 -13.76
N ILE A 182 -28.48 -28.91 -12.43
CA ILE A 182 -28.36 -30.13 -11.61
C ILE A 182 -29.71 -30.84 -11.48
N ALA A 183 -30.82 -30.11 -11.61
CA ALA A 183 -32.20 -30.59 -11.45
C ALA A 183 -32.70 -31.33 -12.69
#